data_AF-A0A7C1EAY1-F1
#
_entry.id   AF-A0A7C1EAY1-F1
#
_cell.length_a   1.000
_cell.length_b   1.000
_cell.length_c   1.000
_cell.angle_alpha   90.00
_cell.angle_beta   90.00
_cell.angle_gamma   90.00
#
_symmetry.space_group_name_H-M   'P 1'
#
loop_
_entity.id
_entity.type
_entity.pdbx_description
1 polymer ?
#
loop_
_entity_poly.entity_id
_entity_poly.type
_entity_poly.pdbx_seq_one_letter_code
_entity_poly.pdbx_strand_id
1 'polypeptide(L)'
;MTETITDGRTKLEAELRKMVGNVFVPEAKVFGMACGCTGFAADLRGLQVDAVEVFREKITTLLEEISASVEVKPEFIYARKLPGSEEVVILTTRHLCERCKREFAGSKAPPRPDILVLKKKR
;
A
#
# COMPACT_ATOMS: atom_id res chain seq x y z
N MET A 1 -2.10 19.18 -4.36
CA MET A 1 -2.66 17.85 -3.99
C MET A 1 -2.83 16.94 -5.20
N THR A 2 -3.49 17.36 -6.28
CA THR A 2 -3.63 16.50 -7.48
C THR A 2 -2.28 16.19 -8.15
N GLU A 3 -1.38 17.17 -8.20
CA GLU A 3 0.00 16.99 -8.70
C GLU A 3 0.79 15.99 -7.84
N THR A 4 0.72 16.11 -6.51
CA THR A 4 1.44 15.20 -5.60
C THR A 4 0.97 13.74 -5.70
N ILE A 5 -0.32 13.50 -5.98
CA ILE A 5 -0.84 12.15 -6.26
C ILE A 5 -0.29 11.62 -7.58
N THR A 6 -0.30 12.44 -8.63
CA THR A 6 0.22 12.07 -9.96
C THR A 6 1.72 11.77 -9.92
N ASP A 7 2.48 12.59 -9.21
CA ASP A 7 3.92 12.40 -8.98
C ASP A 7 4.19 11.13 -8.16
N GLY A 8 3.42 10.91 -7.10
CA GLY A 8 3.49 9.72 -6.27
C GLY A 8 3.24 8.43 -7.09
N ARG A 9 2.19 8.42 -7.92
CA ARG A 9 1.88 7.31 -8.83
C ARG A 9 3.02 7.06 -9.82
N THR A 10 3.55 8.13 -10.41
CA THR A 10 4.62 8.05 -11.43
C THR A 10 5.93 7.56 -10.82
N LYS A 11 6.30 8.07 -9.65
CA LYS A 11 7.45 7.60 -8.87
C LYS A 11 7.29 6.13 -8.50
N LEU A 12 6.10 5.73 -8.01
CA LEU A 12 5.82 4.34 -7.65
C LEU A 12 6.03 3.40 -8.84
N GLU A 13 5.43 3.71 -9.99
CA GLU A 13 5.59 2.91 -11.20
C GLU A 13 7.06 2.81 -11.63
N ALA A 14 7.77 3.93 -11.68
CA ALA A 14 9.17 3.96 -12.10
C ALA A 14 10.07 3.11 -11.20
N GLU A 15 9.91 3.23 -9.87
CA GLU A 15 10.71 2.46 -8.91
C GLU A 15 10.34 0.98 -8.90
N LEU A 16 9.04 0.62 -8.99
CA LEU A 16 8.63 -0.78 -9.14
C LEU A 16 9.20 -1.39 -10.41
N ARG A 17 9.20 -0.65 -11.54
CA ARG A 17 9.80 -1.14 -12.79
C ARG A 17 11.30 -1.41 -12.67
N LYS A 18 12.04 -0.60 -11.91
CA LYS A 18 13.47 -0.86 -11.64
C LYS A 18 13.68 -2.13 -10.81
N MET A 19 12.75 -2.47 -9.92
CA MET A 19 12.86 -3.65 -9.05
C MET A 19 12.43 -4.94 -9.74
N VAL A 20 11.34 -4.91 -10.52
CA VAL A 20 10.66 -6.14 -10.98
C VAL A 20 10.38 -6.17 -12.49
N GLY A 21 10.67 -5.11 -13.24
CA GLY A 21 10.39 -5.04 -14.67
C GLY A 21 8.97 -4.59 -14.99
N ASN A 22 8.16 -5.43 -15.63
CA ASN A 22 6.88 -5.02 -16.25
C ASN A 22 5.75 -4.79 -15.24
N VAL A 23 5.75 -3.64 -14.57
CA VAL A 23 4.65 -3.16 -13.71
C VAL A 23 3.97 -1.94 -14.33
N PHE A 24 2.65 -1.86 -14.15
CA PHE A 24 1.83 -0.73 -14.55
C PHE A 24 0.95 -0.27 -13.38
N VAL A 25 0.92 1.03 -13.12
CA VAL A 25 0.14 1.65 -12.03
C VAL A 25 -0.90 2.59 -12.66
N PRO A 26 -2.08 2.08 -13.07
CA PRO A 26 -3.11 2.88 -13.73
C PRO A 26 -3.70 4.01 -12.89
N GLU A 27 -3.80 3.82 -11.56
CA GLU A 27 -4.50 4.75 -10.69
C GLU A 27 -3.80 4.86 -9.34
N ALA A 28 -3.78 6.07 -8.79
CA ALA A 28 -3.52 6.30 -7.38
C ALA A 28 -4.57 7.24 -6.80
N LYS A 29 -4.92 7.03 -5.53
CA LYS A 29 -5.95 7.81 -4.84
C LYS A 29 -5.61 8.01 -3.37
N VAL A 30 -5.98 9.17 -2.85
CA VAL A 30 -6.12 9.43 -1.42
C VAL A 30 -7.58 9.22 -1.05
N PHE A 31 -7.84 8.55 0.07
CA PHE A 31 -9.19 8.20 0.48
C PHE A 31 -9.43 8.48 1.97
N GLY A 32 -10.70 8.68 2.31
CA GLY A 32 -11.22 8.67 3.67
C GLY A 32 -12.27 7.57 3.81
N MET A 33 -12.23 6.82 4.90
CA MET A 33 -13.19 5.76 5.20
C MET A 33 -14.21 6.23 6.24
N ALA A 34 -15.40 5.62 6.23
CA ALA A 34 -16.46 5.94 7.19
C ALA A 34 -16.05 5.75 8.67
N CYS A 35 -15.07 4.88 8.95
CA CYS A 35 -14.52 4.70 10.29
C CYS A 35 -13.56 5.82 10.75
N GLY A 36 -13.21 6.76 9.86
CA GLY A 36 -12.23 7.82 10.10
C GLY A 36 -10.79 7.48 9.72
N CYS A 37 -10.51 6.27 9.19
CA CYS A 37 -9.19 5.99 8.60
C CYS A 37 -9.02 6.79 7.31
N THR A 38 -7.80 7.27 7.07
CA THR A 38 -7.41 7.87 5.78
C THR A 38 -6.25 7.09 5.19
N GLY A 39 -6.00 7.23 3.90
CA GLY A 39 -4.93 6.47 3.27
C GLY A 39 -4.64 6.83 1.84
N PHE A 40 -3.58 6.23 1.33
CA PHE A 40 -3.19 6.24 -0.07
C PHE A 40 -3.30 4.82 -0.63
N ALA A 41 -3.86 4.67 -1.82
CA ALA A 41 -3.90 3.40 -2.54
C ALA A 41 -3.45 3.59 -3.98
N ALA A 42 -2.68 2.64 -4.47
CA ALA A 42 -2.29 2.54 -5.86
C ALA A 42 -2.78 1.21 -6.42
N ASP A 43 -3.61 1.27 -7.45
CA ASP A 43 -4.03 0.11 -8.23
C ASP A 43 -2.92 -0.20 -9.24
N LEU A 44 -2.59 -1.48 -9.42
CA LEU A 44 -1.48 -1.91 -10.25
C LEU A 44 -1.71 -3.27 -10.92
N ARG A 45 -0.89 -3.57 -11.93
CA ARG A 45 -0.85 -4.84 -12.66
C ARG A 45 0.60 -5.29 -12.87
N GLY A 46 0.80 -6.60 -12.95
CA GLY A 46 2.10 -7.21 -13.27
C GLY A 46 3.07 -7.37 -12.08
N LEU A 47 2.67 -7.03 -10.86
CA LEU A 47 3.46 -7.25 -9.65
C LEU A 47 3.06 -8.57 -9.00
N GLN A 48 4.03 -9.46 -8.76
CA GLN A 48 3.80 -10.74 -8.08
C GLN A 48 4.10 -10.65 -6.59
N VAL A 49 3.42 -11.44 -5.76
CA VAL A 49 3.61 -11.44 -4.30
C VAL A 49 5.06 -11.72 -3.91
N ASP A 50 5.71 -12.68 -4.56
CA ASP A 50 7.09 -13.08 -4.25
C ASP A 50 8.03 -11.90 -4.39
N ALA A 51 7.81 -11.07 -5.41
CA ALA A 51 8.59 -9.86 -5.63
C ALA A 51 8.32 -8.80 -4.54
N VAL A 52 7.08 -8.70 -4.06
CA VAL A 52 6.75 -7.84 -2.91
C VAL A 52 7.44 -8.31 -1.64
N GLU A 53 7.57 -9.62 -1.43
CA GLU A 53 8.28 -10.17 -0.27
C GLU A 53 9.79 -9.94 -0.37
N VAL A 54 10.39 -10.17 -1.55
CA VAL A 54 11.82 -9.91 -1.80
C VAL A 54 12.18 -8.44 -1.61
N PHE A 55 11.36 -7.52 -2.13
CA PHE A 55 11.60 -6.07 -2.07
C PHE A 55 10.83 -5.37 -0.95
N ARG A 56 10.39 -6.12 0.06
CA ARG A 56 9.48 -5.65 1.13
C ARG A 56 9.91 -4.32 1.74
N GLU A 57 11.18 -4.21 2.15
CA GLU A 57 11.69 -3.00 2.79
C GLU A 57 11.68 -1.81 1.84
N LYS A 58 12.19 -1.98 0.61
CA LYS A 58 12.22 -0.91 -0.39
C LYS A 58 10.83 -0.42 -0.77
N ILE A 59 9.89 -1.35 -0.99
CA ILE A 59 8.49 -1.02 -1.31
C ILE A 59 7.84 -0.30 -0.13
N THR A 60 8.09 -0.77 1.09
CA THR A 60 7.55 -0.12 2.30
C THR A 60 8.05 1.32 2.40
N THR A 61 9.37 1.55 2.34
CA THR A 61 9.96 2.89 2.41
C THR A 61 9.45 3.80 1.30
N LEU A 62 9.36 3.30 0.06
CA LEU A 62 8.82 4.05 -1.07
C LEU A 62 7.37 4.49 -0.83
N LEU A 63 6.53 3.58 -0.33
CA LEU A 63 5.13 3.88 -0.01
C LEU A 63 5.03 4.89 1.15
N GLU A 64 5.96 4.87 2.11
CA GLU A 64 6.01 5.87 3.18
C GLU A 64 6.35 7.26 2.67
N GLU A 65 7.36 7.37 1.81
CA GLU A 65 7.75 8.64 1.19
C GLU A 65 6.61 9.24 0.35
N ILE A 66 5.96 8.40 -0.47
CA ILE A 66 4.82 8.84 -1.30
C ILE A 66 3.63 9.23 -0.41
N SER A 67 3.35 8.46 0.65
CA SER A 67 2.24 8.79 1.54
C SER A 67 2.48 10.14 2.24
N ALA A 68 3.71 10.41 2.66
CA ALA A 68 4.07 11.67 3.30
C ALA A 68 3.89 12.87 2.36
N SER A 69 4.19 12.73 1.05
CA SER A 69 4.00 13.80 0.07
C SER A 69 2.53 14.13 -0.23
N VAL A 70 1.61 13.20 0.12
CA VAL A 70 0.16 13.40 0.06
C VAL A 70 -0.48 13.57 1.45
N GLU A 71 0.34 13.96 2.44
CA GLU A 71 -0.09 14.26 3.82
C GLU A 71 -0.73 13.10 4.58
N VAL A 72 -0.53 11.86 4.13
CA VAL A 72 -0.94 10.64 4.82
C VAL A 72 0.23 10.14 5.66
N LYS A 73 0.03 9.97 6.97
CA LYS A 73 1.02 9.36 7.88
C LYS A 73 0.73 7.86 8.02
N PRO A 74 1.46 6.99 7.31
CA PRO A 74 1.13 5.58 7.26
C PRO A 74 1.49 4.85 8.57
N GLU A 75 0.50 4.20 9.17
CA GLU A 75 0.67 3.33 10.33
C GLU A 75 0.50 1.85 9.95
N PHE A 76 -0.20 1.59 8.85
CA PHE A 76 -0.44 0.26 8.32
C PHE A 76 -0.24 0.25 6.81
N ILE A 77 0.60 -0.65 6.32
CA ILE A 77 0.95 -0.79 4.91
C ILE A 77 0.78 -2.24 4.51
N TYR A 78 0.06 -2.48 3.43
CA TYR A 78 -0.22 -3.82 2.95
C TYR A 78 -0.38 -3.86 1.43
N ALA A 79 -0.08 -5.01 0.86
CA ALA A 79 -0.42 -5.38 -0.49
C ALA A 79 -1.68 -6.25 -0.47
N ARG A 80 -2.53 -6.10 -1.49
CA ARG A 80 -3.69 -6.97 -1.70
C ARG A 80 -3.53 -7.78 -2.97
N LYS A 81 -3.67 -9.10 -2.86
CA LYS A 81 -3.68 -10.04 -3.97
C LYS A 81 -5.02 -10.07 -4.68
N LEU A 82 -5.01 -10.41 -5.97
CA LEU A 82 -6.20 -10.87 -6.65
C LEU A 82 -6.58 -12.25 -6.06
N PRO A 83 -7.81 -12.45 -5.56
CA PRO A 83 -8.21 -13.74 -5.00
C PRO A 83 -7.98 -14.90 -5.98
N GLY A 84 -7.29 -15.94 -5.51
CA GLY A 84 -6.94 -17.11 -6.33
C GLY A 84 -5.72 -16.91 -7.25
N SER A 85 -4.98 -15.81 -7.11
CA SER A 85 -3.76 -15.51 -7.85
C SER A 85 -2.68 -14.95 -6.94
N GLU A 86 -1.43 -15.01 -7.40
CA GLU A 86 -0.27 -14.39 -6.73
C GLU A 86 0.00 -12.96 -7.24
N GLU A 87 -0.83 -12.46 -8.16
CA GLU A 87 -0.77 -11.07 -8.61
C GLU A 87 -1.28 -10.11 -7.53
N VAL A 88 -0.48 -9.09 -7.23
CA VAL A 88 -0.83 -7.96 -6.38
C VAL A 88 -1.55 -6.93 -7.23
N VAL A 89 -2.78 -6.57 -6.81
CA VAL A 89 -3.63 -5.62 -7.52
C VAL A 89 -3.64 -4.24 -6.88
N ILE A 90 -3.34 -4.15 -5.58
CA ILE A 90 -3.31 -2.88 -4.86
C ILE A 90 -2.18 -2.85 -3.84
N LEU A 91 -1.43 -1.75 -3.78
CA LEU A 91 -0.62 -1.36 -2.63
C LEU A 91 -1.36 -0.27 -1.85
N THR A 92 -1.47 -0.42 -0.53
CA THR A 92 -2.21 0.53 0.32
C THR A 92 -1.41 0.92 1.54
N THR A 93 -1.46 2.21 1.87
CA THR A 93 -1.05 2.76 3.15
C THR A 93 -2.25 3.38 3.87
N ARG A 94 -2.29 3.27 5.19
CA ARG A 94 -3.36 3.81 6.02
C ARG A 94 -2.83 4.50 7.25
N HIS A 95 -3.40 5.67 7.52
CA HIS A 95 -3.45 6.25 8.86
C HIS A 95 -4.70 5.70 9.56
N LEU A 96 -4.52 5.05 10.71
CA LEU A 96 -5.61 4.34 11.37
C LEU A 96 -6.31 5.26 12.38
N CYS A 97 -7.64 5.17 12.45
CA CYS A 97 -8.36 5.75 13.58
C CYS A 97 -8.17 4.90 14.85
N GLU A 98 -8.46 5.47 16.02
CA GLU A 98 -8.28 4.80 17.33
C GLU A 98 -9.04 3.49 17.47
N ARG A 99 -10.19 3.36 16.80
CA ARG A 99 -10.92 2.08 16.73
C ARG A 99 -10.12 1.04 15.96
N CYS A 100 -9.67 1.38 14.75
CA CYS A 100 -8.93 0.44 13.91
C CYS A 100 -7.54 0.11 14.46
N LYS A 101 -6.90 1.01 15.20
CA LYS A 101 -5.69 0.69 15.96
C LYS A 101 -5.94 -0.42 16.97
N ARG A 102 -7.02 -0.33 17.76
CA ARG A 102 -7.37 -1.37 18.75
C ARG A 102 -7.78 -2.69 18.09
N GLU A 103 -8.65 -2.63 17.09
CA GLU A 103 -9.27 -3.81 16.49
C GLU A 103 -8.38 -4.53 15.46
N PHE A 104 -7.61 -3.79 14.66
CA PHE A 104 -6.73 -4.37 13.62
C PHE A 104 -5.27 -4.33 14.03
N ALA A 105 -4.78 -3.18 14.49
CA ALA A 105 -3.36 -3.05 14.83
C ALA A 105 -2.98 -3.85 16.10
N GLY A 106 -3.87 -3.84 17.10
CA GLY A 106 -3.71 -4.58 18.36
C GLY A 106 -4.13 -6.05 18.30
N SER A 107 -4.86 -6.48 17.27
CA SER A 107 -5.34 -7.85 17.16
C SER A 107 -4.24 -8.83 16.71
N LYS A 108 -4.28 -10.03 17.31
CA LYS A 108 -3.49 -11.21 16.92
C LYS A 108 -4.15 -12.05 15.84
N ALA A 109 -5.39 -11.73 15.46
CA ALA A 109 -6.08 -12.45 14.39
C ALA A 109 -5.27 -12.31 13.08
N PRO A 110 -5.18 -13.38 12.28
CA PRO A 110 -4.50 -13.30 11.00
C PRO A 110 -5.23 -12.29 10.09
N PRO A 111 -4.49 -11.56 9.24
CA PRO A 111 -5.12 -10.74 8.21
C PRO A 111 -5.93 -11.63 7.27
N ARG A 112 -6.83 -11.02 6.48
CA ARG A 112 -7.52 -11.74 5.43
C ARG A 112 -6.49 -12.44 4.50
N PRO A 113 -6.82 -13.62 3.93
CA PRO A 113 -5.88 -14.38 3.09
C PRO A 113 -5.33 -13.62 1.87
N ASP A 114 -6.08 -12.64 1.37
CA ASP A 114 -5.68 -11.79 0.23
C ASP A 114 -4.79 -10.60 0.64
N ILE A 115 -4.49 -10.42 1.93
CA ILE A 115 -3.70 -9.28 2.43
C ILE A 115 -2.32 -9.74 2.88
N LEU A 116 -1.29 -9.23 2.21
CA LEU A 116 0.09 -9.31 2.65
C LEU A 116 0.46 -8.03 3.42
N VAL A 117 0.65 -8.14 4.74
CA VAL A 117 1.05 -7.00 5.58
C VAL A 117 2.53 -6.73 5.41
N LEU A 118 2.88 -5.51 4.98
CA LEU A 118 4.26 -5.04 4.81
C LEU A 118 4.77 -4.33 6.07
N LYS A 119 3.94 -3.45 6.64
CA LYS A 119 4.23 -2.73 7.89
C LYS A 119 2.98 -2.60 8.74
N LYS A 120 3.16 -2.75 10.05
CA LYS A 120 2.14 -2.54 11.07
C LYS A 120 2.80 -1.87 12.26
N LYS A 121 2.53 -0.58 12.46
CA LYS A 121 2.98 0.14 13.64
C LYS A 121 2.21 -0.41 14.85
N ARG A 122 2.93 -0.92 15.84
CA ARG A 122 2.37 -1.34 17.13
C ARG A 122 2.18 -0.12 18.03
#